data_AF-A0A7J3TL10-F1
#
_entry.id   AF-A0A7J3TL10-F1
#
_cell.length_a   1.000
_cell.length_b   1.000
_cell.length_c   1.000
_cell.angle_alpha   90.00
_cell.angle_beta   90.00
_cell.angle_gamma   90.00
#
_symmetry.space_group_name_H-M   'P 1'
#
loop_
_entity.id
_entity.type
_entity.pdbx_description
1 polymer ?
#
loop_
_entity_poly.entity_id
_entity_poly.type
_entity_poly.pdbx_seq_one_letter_code
_entity_poly.pdbx_strand_id
1 'polypeptide(L)'
;AQKAEIEIRYKAPEKSISSSTYQLLVVAPSVFSDALQPLIEHKNSIGISAIMETTEEIYSKYEGRDEPEKIKYAIKDAIEEWGVKYVLLVGGLKSIIYAKPRDNTNAGVKGWYVPVRYSNWKYWQGDDPGFITDLYYADVYKYEDGQPVFDDWDSNGNGIFAEYTMAKTDTLDLYPDVYLGRLACRNEKEVRDMVDKIIAYESSDKSSWFYRMIGVTGDGFLDQQDLNITWDVSNVPDGEYTLYAQSFNDEGEAGPIDVTHFTVDHNAETKLTFNHNDHLIPELQNGYPAPPIAKIVSISEGDVVGKNDYTYSPSEREAYLNSYLHWADVEYVDGILYIRGKSYDPKLYGDYTNIHVWIENSNGEVIFEAWRNNTLQIAEGDWTVGEKLLHGRGGAFYYVPDTFEKIFLSTANGNFTGKKDVVEALSQGAGFVFFSGHGSPGIWANHYPGIPGNRQNGEVVGLSVSDLYEPPYFPMDKIANEGKPFVCVVGGCHNSQFNVSIALTAIDWFNKRYMNTFGYPVPECWSWYIVKQPGTGAIASIGNTGYGYGNLGEWCVVGGVDNWITTEFFRVYAEGEALPVLGNVYAGAVSNYITHFHEFVLPDVHEGWDPGDLKTVEQWVLLGDPSLQLLPPS
;
A
#
# COMPACT_ATOMS: atom_id res chain seq x y z
N ALA A 1 12.30 -17.42 30.04
CA ALA A 1 12.19 -16.96 31.45
C ALA A 1 10.71 -16.96 31.83
N GLN A 2 10.33 -17.48 33.00
CA GLN A 2 8.92 -17.84 33.31
C GLN A 2 8.18 -16.88 34.27
N LYS A 3 8.76 -15.72 34.59
CA LYS A 3 8.10 -14.60 35.29
C LYS A 3 9.05 -13.41 35.31
N ALA A 4 8.60 -12.28 34.79
CA ALA A 4 9.20 -10.97 35.01
C ALA A 4 8.16 -10.10 35.72
N GLU A 5 8.60 -9.35 36.72
CA GLU A 5 7.78 -8.38 37.44
C GLU A 5 8.10 -7.01 36.85
N ILE A 6 7.12 -6.38 36.21
CA ILE A 6 7.28 -5.06 35.57
C ILE A 6 6.57 -4.04 36.45
N GLU A 7 7.32 -3.04 36.92
CA GLU A 7 6.79 -1.90 37.67
C GLU A 7 6.70 -0.69 36.72
N ILE A 8 5.48 -0.34 36.29
CA ILE A 8 5.25 0.86 35.47
C ILE A 8 5.01 2.04 36.40
N ARG A 9 5.91 3.02 36.36
CA ARG A 9 5.75 4.30 37.06
C ARG A 9 5.34 5.37 36.06
N TYR A 10 4.05 5.68 36.05
CA TYR A 10 3.50 6.78 35.24
C TYR A 10 3.11 7.96 36.15
N LYS A 11 3.46 9.18 35.73
CA LYS A 11 3.01 10.40 36.39
C LYS A 11 1.71 10.85 35.73
N ALA A 12 0.59 10.64 36.43
CA ALA A 12 -0.70 11.15 35.97
C ALA A 12 -0.66 12.68 35.78
N PRO A 13 -1.35 13.23 34.76
CA PRO A 13 -1.40 14.67 34.55
C PRO A 13 -2.00 15.34 35.79
N GLU A 14 -1.43 16.46 36.23
CA GLU A 14 -1.89 17.19 37.41
C GLU A 14 -3.29 17.82 37.23
N LYS A 15 -3.78 17.90 35.99
CA LYS A 15 -5.16 18.29 35.66
C LYS A 15 -6.00 17.06 35.32
N SER A 16 -7.10 16.86 36.02
CA SER A 16 -8.16 16.00 35.50
C SER A 16 -8.69 16.64 34.21
N ILE A 17 -8.75 15.88 33.13
CA ILE A 17 -9.45 16.31 31.92
C ILE A 17 -10.89 16.62 32.35
N SER A 18 -11.32 17.86 32.22
CA SER A 18 -12.72 18.24 32.46
C SER A 18 -13.61 17.38 31.56
N SER A 19 -14.85 17.11 31.98
CA SER A 19 -15.84 16.53 31.06
C SER A 19 -15.86 17.35 29.76
N SER A 20 -15.59 16.72 28.61
CA SER A 20 -15.58 17.38 27.31
C SER A 20 -16.96 17.99 27.04
N THR A 21 -17.01 19.27 26.68
CA THR A 21 -18.25 19.93 26.26
C THR A 21 -18.71 19.38 24.92
N TYR A 22 -17.76 19.29 23.96
CA TYR A 22 -17.94 18.65 22.66
C TYR A 22 -16.85 17.62 22.45
N GLN A 23 -17.23 16.43 21.98
CA GLN A 23 -16.30 15.35 21.63
C GLN A 23 -15.89 15.42 20.15
N LEU A 24 -16.83 15.79 19.27
CA LEU A 24 -16.64 15.87 17.82
C LEU A 24 -16.76 17.32 17.33
N LEU A 25 -15.72 17.81 16.68
CA LEU A 25 -15.76 19.03 15.88
C LEU A 25 -15.91 18.68 14.39
N VAL A 26 -16.93 19.20 13.73
CA VAL A 26 -17.10 19.13 12.28
C VAL A 26 -16.68 20.46 11.66
N VAL A 27 -15.70 20.43 10.76
CA VAL A 27 -15.24 21.62 10.01
C VAL A 27 -15.68 21.49 8.56
N ALA A 28 -16.50 22.42 8.09
CA ALA A 28 -17.10 22.39 6.75
C ALA A 28 -17.33 23.81 6.21
N PRO A 29 -17.46 24.03 4.90
CA PRO A 29 -17.94 25.31 4.39
C PRO A 29 -19.42 25.52 4.74
N SER A 30 -19.83 26.77 4.89
CA SER A 30 -21.22 27.15 5.19
C SER A 30 -22.27 26.55 4.24
N VAL A 31 -21.90 26.29 2.98
CA VAL A 31 -22.77 25.66 1.97
C VAL A 31 -23.15 24.21 2.29
N PHE A 32 -22.41 23.52 3.18
CA PHE A 32 -22.72 22.15 3.59
C PHE A 32 -23.47 22.05 4.92
N SER A 33 -23.69 23.16 5.62
CA SER A 33 -24.31 23.19 6.95
C SER A 33 -25.65 22.45 7.01
N ASP A 34 -26.58 22.74 6.09
CA ASP A 34 -27.91 22.12 6.07
C ASP A 34 -27.86 20.60 5.80
N ALA A 35 -26.88 20.15 5.01
CA ALA A 35 -26.68 18.74 4.71
C ALA A 35 -26.02 17.97 5.87
N LEU A 36 -25.26 18.67 6.72
CA LEU A 36 -24.56 18.08 7.87
C LEU A 36 -25.38 18.08 9.16
N GLN A 37 -26.42 18.92 9.25
CA GLN A 37 -27.27 18.98 10.43
C GLN A 37 -27.80 17.61 10.91
N PRO A 38 -28.27 16.69 10.01
CA PRO A 38 -28.68 15.34 10.43
C PRO A 38 -27.56 14.52 11.09
N LEU A 39 -26.30 14.68 10.64
CA LEU A 39 -25.16 14.00 11.24
C LEU A 39 -24.91 14.53 12.66
N ILE A 40 -24.94 15.85 12.85
CA ILE A 40 -24.77 16.47 14.18
C ILE A 40 -25.84 15.96 15.15
N GLU A 41 -27.11 15.92 14.71
CA GLU A 41 -28.22 15.39 15.51
C GLU A 41 -28.05 13.92 15.84
N HIS A 42 -27.64 13.11 14.86
CA HIS A 42 -27.39 11.69 15.05
C HIS A 42 -26.28 11.43 16.09
N LYS A 43 -25.13 12.10 15.95
CA LYS A 43 -23.99 11.96 16.88
C LYS A 43 -24.38 12.34 18.30
N ASN A 44 -25.09 13.46 18.46
CA ASN A 44 -25.63 13.86 19.77
C ASN A 44 -26.60 12.82 20.34
N SER A 45 -27.43 12.19 19.50
CA SER A 45 -28.40 11.17 19.94
C SER A 45 -27.75 9.87 20.45
N ILE A 46 -26.56 9.53 19.96
CA ILE A 46 -25.78 8.36 20.40
C ILE A 46 -24.72 8.70 21.46
N GLY A 47 -24.77 9.92 22.02
CA GLY A 47 -23.91 10.34 23.13
C GLY A 47 -22.54 10.91 22.72
N ILE A 48 -22.33 11.18 21.43
CA ILE A 48 -21.14 11.86 20.91
C ILE A 48 -21.50 13.34 20.72
N SER A 49 -21.19 14.18 21.70
CA SER A 49 -21.51 15.60 21.63
C SER A 49 -20.78 16.26 20.46
N ALA A 50 -21.54 16.73 19.46
CA ALA A 50 -21.01 17.23 18.20
C ALA A 50 -21.34 18.71 18.00
N ILE A 51 -20.35 19.47 17.50
CA ILE A 51 -20.48 20.86 17.09
C ILE A 51 -19.89 21.03 15.69
N MET A 52 -20.45 21.98 14.93
CA MET A 52 -19.93 22.36 13.63
C MET A 52 -19.40 23.80 13.67
N GLU A 53 -18.22 24.02 13.12
CA GLU A 53 -17.71 25.36 12.79
C GLU A 53 -17.52 25.48 11.28
N THR A 54 -17.93 26.62 10.72
CA THR A 54 -17.75 26.84 9.28
C THR A 54 -16.36 27.36 8.95
N THR A 55 -15.83 27.01 7.77
CA THR A 55 -14.53 27.55 7.32
C THR A 55 -14.53 29.08 7.28
N GLU A 56 -15.65 29.70 6.92
CA GLU A 56 -15.82 31.15 6.85
C GLU A 56 -15.75 31.80 8.24
N GLU A 57 -16.37 31.21 9.26
CA GLU A 57 -16.26 31.65 10.66
C GLU A 57 -14.82 31.51 11.16
N ILE A 58 -14.19 30.35 10.93
CA ILE A 58 -12.80 30.09 11.31
C ILE A 58 -11.87 31.14 10.69
N TYR A 59 -11.96 31.38 9.38
CA TYR A 59 -11.08 32.35 8.72
C TYR A 59 -11.26 33.79 9.20
N SER A 60 -12.44 34.11 9.73
CA SER A 60 -12.75 35.41 10.31
C SER A 60 -12.30 35.57 11.77
N LYS A 61 -12.26 34.47 12.54
CA LYS A 61 -11.93 34.45 13.97
C LYS A 61 -10.44 34.30 14.23
N TYR A 62 -9.76 33.47 13.43
CA TYR A 62 -8.38 33.09 13.66
C TYR A 62 -7.41 33.84 12.74
N GLU A 63 -6.32 34.29 13.35
CA GLU A 63 -5.12 34.72 12.64
C GLU A 63 -4.22 33.50 12.37
N GLY A 64 -3.43 33.57 11.32
CA GLY A 64 -2.54 32.49 10.89
C GLY A 64 -1.86 32.85 9.57
N ARG A 65 -0.75 32.18 9.27
CA ARG A 65 0.04 32.35 8.05
C ARG A 65 -0.79 32.09 6.79
N ASP A 66 -1.69 31.11 6.85
CA ASP A 66 -2.61 30.71 5.78
C ASP A 66 -3.86 30.00 6.30
N GLU A 67 -4.78 29.65 5.41
CA GLU A 67 -6.08 29.04 5.74
C GLU A 67 -5.99 27.68 6.47
N PRO A 68 -5.10 26.72 6.09
CA PRO A 68 -4.93 25.52 6.88
C PRO A 68 -4.43 25.78 8.31
N GLU A 69 -3.52 26.74 8.52
CA GLU A 69 -3.08 27.07 9.88
C GLU A 69 -4.20 27.68 10.73
N LYS A 70 -5.07 28.51 10.14
CA LYS A 70 -6.26 29.02 10.84
C LYS A 70 -7.18 27.90 11.30
N ILE A 71 -7.36 26.84 10.50
CA ILE A 71 -8.11 25.65 10.91
C ILE A 71 -7.38 24.91 12.04
N LYS A 72 -6.05 24.78 11.96
CA LYS A 72 -5.25 24.14 13.02
C LYS A 72 -5.37 24.90 14.37
N TYR A 73 -5.39 26.23 14.34
CA TYR A 73 -5.69 27.05 15.53
C TYR A 73 -7.12 26.87 16.05
N ALA A 74 -8.11 26.72 15.17
CA ALA A 74 -9.48 26.41 15.59
C ALA A 74 -9.58 25.06 16.29
N ILE A 75 -8.86 24.05 15.79
CA ILE A 75 -8.77 22.73 16.42
C ILE A 75 -8.06 22.84 17.78
N LYS A 76 -6.95 23.59 17.86
CA LYS A 76 -6.24 23.88 19.11
C LYS A 76 -7.19 24.46 20.17
N ASP A 77 -7.94 25.50 19.84
CA ASP A 77 -8.90 26.13 20.74
C ASP A 77 -10.03 25.16 21.12
N ALA A 78 -10.52 24.34 20.18
CA ALA A 78 -11.54 23.34 20.47
C ALA A 78 -11.04 22.23 21.43
N ILE A 79 -9.76 21.86 21.37
CA ILE A 79 -9.13 20.96 22.35
C ILE A 79 -9.09 21.64 23.72
N GLU A 80 -8.58 22.87 23.80
CA GLU A 80 -8.34 23.57 25.07
C GLU A 80 -9.62 24.03 25.77
N GLU A 81 -10.61 24.50 25.01
CA GLU A 81 -11.85 25.06 25.54
C GLU A 81 -12.95 24.00 25.72
N TRP A 82 -13.05 23.04 24.79
CA TRP A 82 -14.15 22.07 24.78
C TRP A 82 -13.72 20.64 25.08
N GLY A 83 -12.43 20.31 25.00
CA GLY A 83 -11.94 18.95 25.16
C GLY A 83 -12.29 18.04 23.98
N VAL A 84 -12.31 18.60 22.76
CA VAL A 84 -12.53 17.83 21.52
C VAL A 84 -11.51 16.73 21.38
N LYS A 85 -11.96 15.56 20.92
CA LYS A 85 -11.12 14.39 20.63
C LYS A 85 -11.19 13.97 19.17
N TYR A 86 -12.31 14.22 18.50
CA TYR A 86 -12.54 13.84 17.11
C TYR A 86 -12.72 15.09 16.25
N VAL A 87 -12.08 15.12 15.08
CA VAL A 87 -12.24 16.20 14.10
C VAL A 87 -12.61 15.61 12.75
N LEU A 88 -13.79 15.97 12.23
CA LEU A 88 -14.24 15.57 10.91
C LEU A 88 -14.16 16.77 9.94
N LEU A 89 -13.29 16.65 8.94
CA LEU A 89 -13.20 17.62 7.85
C LEU A 89 -14.19 17.23 6.74
N VAL A 90 -15.12 18.12 6.38
CA VAL A 90 -16.10 17.85 5.31
C VAL A 90 -15.89 18.81 4.15
N GLY A 91 -15.19 18.32 3.12
CA GLY A 91 -14.96 19.04 1.88
C GLY A 91 -13.71 18.53 1.14
N GLY A 92 -13.83 18.38 -0.18
CA GLY A 92 -12.73 18.06 -1.08
C GLY A 92 -12.53 19.12 -2.17
N LEU A 93 -12.00 18.67 -3.31
CA LEU A 93 -11.88 19.50 -4.51
C LEU A 93 -13.25 19.92 -5.05
N LYS A 94 -13.41 21.20 -5.41
CA LYS A 94 -14.70 21.78 -5.85
C LYS A 94 -15.22 21.27 -7.19
N SER A 95 -14.41 20.60 -8.00
CA SER A 95 -14.77 20.21 -9.37
C SER A 95 -14.19 18.87 -9.76
N ILE A 96 -15.06 18.03 -10.34
CA ILE A 96 -14.70 16.73 -10.92
C ILE A 96 -13.93 16.85 -12.23
N ILE A 97 -14.25 17.87 -13.03
CA ILE A 97 -13.63 18.07 -14.34
C ILE A 97 -12.25 18.66 -14.16
N TYR A 98 -12.17 19.81 -13.50
CA TYR A 98 -10.92 20.54 -13.32
C TYR A 98 -10.98 21.36 -12.04
N ALA A 99 -10.02 21.11 -11.15
CA ALA A 99 -9.71 21.97 -10.03
C ALA A 99 -8.20 22.09 -9.91
N LYS A 100 -7.68 23.29 -9.62
CA LYS A 100 -6.25 23.48 -9.35
C LYS A 100 -5.96 22.90 -7.95
N PRO A 101 -5.15 21.85 -7.81
CA PRO A 101 -4.98 21.14 -6.54
C PRO A 101 -4.09 21.87 -5.53
N ARG A 102 -3.17 22.71 -6.03
CA ARG A 102 -2.11 23.35 -5.24
C ARG A 102 -2.02 24.83 -5.61
N ASP A 103 -2.17 25.71 -4.62
CA ASP A 103 -2.07 27.16 -4.80
C ASP A 103 -0.63 27.65 -4.70
N ASN A 104 0.13 27.08 -3.77
CA ASN A 104 1.54 27.32 -3.51
C ASN A 104 2.23 26.03 -3.03
N THR A 105 3.50 26.09 -2.65
CA THR A 105 4.26 24.93 -2.17
C THR A 105 3.57 24.22 -0.99
N ASN A 106 2.93 24.91 -0.06
CA ASN A 106 2.44 24.28 1.17
C ASN A 106 0.96 23.92 1.14
N ALA A 107 0.14 24.49 0.25
CA ALA A 107 -1.31 24.41 0.40
C ALA A 107 -2.10 24.35 -0.91
N GLY A 108 -3.27 23.70 -0.82
CA GLY A 108 -4.38 23.85 -1.76
C GLY A 108 -5.56 24.51 -1.06
N VAL A 109 -6.03 25.65 -1.57
CA VAL A 109 -7.05 26.49 -0.91
C VAL A 109 -8.20 26.83 -1.87
N LYS A 110 -7.93 27.52 -2.98
CA LYS A 110 -8.98 28.09 -3.85
C LYS A 110 -9.84 27.00 -4.50
N GLY A 111 -9.19 25.93 -4.94
CA GLY A 111 -9.83 24.76 -5.55
C GLY A 111 -10.56 23.85 -4.56
N TRP A 112 -10.54 24.16 -3.26
CA TRP A 112 -10.98 23.28 -2.18
C TRP A 112 -12.11 23.88 -1.36
N TYR A 113 -13.01 23.04 -0.84
CA TYR A 113 -14.00 23.46 0.16
C TYR A 113 -13.38 23.57 1.55
N VAL A 114 -12.63 22.54 1.95
CA VAL A 114 -11.76 22.58 3.14
C VAL A 114 -10.33 22.42 2.62
N PRO A 115 -9.42 23.37 2.90
CA PRO A 115 -8.09 23.37 2.33
C PRO A 115 -7.28 22.16 2.77
N VAL A 116 -6.19 21.92 2.05
CA VAL A 116 -5.26 20.82 2.32
C VAL A 116 -3.85 21.35 2.54
N ARG A 117 -3.10 20.65 3.39
CA ARG A 117 -1.67 20.86 3.58
C ARG A 117 -0.88 19.88 2.72
N TYR A 118 0.27 20.31 2.21
CA TYR A 118 1.26 19.43 1.59
C TYR A 118 2.44 19.25 2.53
N SER A 119 2.86 18.00 2.73
CA SER A 119 4.21 17.72 3.19
C SER A 119 5.18 17.94 2.03
N ASN A 120 6.26 18.68 2.26
CA ASN A 120 7.31 18.92 1.27
C ASN A 120 8.48 17.94 1.43
N TRP A 121 8.16 16.72 1.85
CA TRP A 121 9.07 15.60 1.88
C TRP A 121 9.50 15.19 0.47
N LYS A 122 10.82 15.12 0.24
CA LYS A 122 11.46 14.66 -1.00
C LYS A 122 12.91 14.27 -0.74
N TYR A 123 13.15 12.98 -0.53
CA TYR A 123 14.48 12.50 -0.17
C TYR A 123 15.28 12.01 -1.39
N TRP A 124 14.66 11.28 -2.31
CA TRP A 124 15.30 10.65 -3.47
C TRP A 124 14.96 11.32 -4.81
N GLN A 125 15.79 11.04 -5.83
CA GLN A 125 15.45 11.39 -7.21
C GLN A 125 14.30 10.52 -7.71
N GLY A 126 13.17 11.14 -8.06
CA GLY A 126 11.97 10.45 -8.54
C GLY A 126 10.80 10.52 -7.57
N ASP A 127 11.04 10.90 -6.31
CA ASP A 127 9.98 11.11 -5.33
C ASP A 127 9.00 12.21 -5.72
N ASP A 128 7.81 12.13 -5.12
CA ASP A 128 6.78 13.16 -5.21
C ASP A 128 7.37 14.54 -4.87
N PRO A 129 6.92 15.63 -5.52
CA PRO A 129 7.32 16.99 -5.18
C PRO A 129 6.56 17.50 -3.92
N GLY A 130 6.34 16.62 -2.96
CA GLY A 130 5.39 16.73 -1.85
C GLY A 130 4.03 16.10 -2.15
N PHE A 131 3.35 15.66 -1.09
CA PHE A 131 2.06 14.97 -1.12
C PHE A 131 1.10 15.58 -0.07
N ILE A 132 -0.21 15.35 -0.24
CA ILE A 132 -1.21 15.89 0.69
C ILE A 132 -1.11 15.18 2.03
N THR A 133 -1.27 15.91 3.12
CA THR A 133 -1.34 15.33 4.46
C THR A 133 -2.42 16.03 5.27
N ASP A 134 -3.33 15.23 5.84
CA ASP A 134 -4.28 15.72 6.84
C ASP A 134 -3.75 15.50 8.27
N LEU A 135 -2.63 14.78 8.45
CA LEU A 135 -1.96 14.64 9.75
C LEU A 135 -1.57 16.01 10.31
N TYR A 136 -1.25 16.98 9.46
CA TYR A 136 -1.01 18.38 9.84
C TYR A 136 -2.10 18.98 10.73
N TYR A 137 -3.36 18.59 10.54
CA TYR A 137 -4.48 19.09 11.34
C TYR A 137 -4.67 18.32 12.64
N ALA A 138 -4.12 17.10 12.73
CA ALA A 138 -4.26 16.20 13.87
C ALA A 138 -3.12 16.33 14.87
N ASP A 139 -1.88 16.49 14.39
CA ASP A 139 -0.69 16.83 15.17
C ASP A 139 -0.71 18.35 15.43
N VAL A 140 -1.17 18.77 16.60
CA VAL A 140 -1.40 20.18 16.98
C VAL A 140 -0.27 20.72 17.86
N TYR A 141 0.29 19.87 18.70
CA TYR A 141 1.31 20.23 19.68
C TYR A 141 2.55 19.36 19.52
N LYS A 142 3.71 20.01 19.68
CA LYS A 142 4.96 19.35 19.99
C LYS A 142 5.36 19.57 21.44
N TYR A 143 6.29 18.77 21.93
CA TYR A 143 6.78 18.87 23.31
C TYR A 143 8.16 19.52 23.40
N GLU A 144 8.21 20.71 23.99
CA GLU A 144 9.45 21.42 24.31
C GLU A 144 9.60 21.53 25.83
N ASP A 145 10.71 21.05 26.39
CA ASP A 145 10.96 20.98 27.83
C ASP A 145 9.82 20.31 28.64
N GLY A 146 9.15 19.33 28.03
CA GLY A 146 8.03 18.60 28.62
C GLY A 146 6.72 19.42 28.72
N GLN A 147 6.61 20.54 28.00
CA GLN A 147 5.38 21.32 27.86
C GLN A 147 4.87 21.26 26.42
N PRO A 148 3.54 21.14 26.20
CA PRO A 148 2.98 21.22 24.87
C PRO A 148 3.09 22.66 24.34
N VAL A 149 3.65 22.81 23.15
CA VAL A 149 3.68 24.06 22.39
C VAL A 149 3.10 23.80 21.01
N PHE A 150 2.50 24.81 20.38
CA PHE A 150 1.90 24.65 19.06
C PHE A 150 2.95 24.20 18.03
N ASP A 151 2.67 23.11 17.30
CA ASP A 151 3.52 22.68 16.19
C ASP A 151 3.00 23.28 14.88
N ASP A 152 3.83 24.08 14.24
CA ASP A 152 3.51 24.81 13.03
C ASP A 152 4.07 24.14 11.76
N TRP A 153 4.78 23.01 11.93
CA TRP A 153 5.45 22.21 10.90
C TRP A 153 6.51 22.96 10.08
N ASP A 154 7.07 24.06 10.60
CA ASP A 154 8.13 24.88 9.99
C ASP A 154 9.25 25.16 11.02
N SER A 155 9.80 24.09 11.59
CA SER A 155 10.80 24.15 12.67
C SER A 155 12.05 24.98 12.32
N ASN A 156 12.37 25.14 11.03
CA ASN A 156 13.50 25.95 10.56
C ASN A 156 13.10 27.38 10.14
N GLY A 157 11.80 27.71 10.15
CA GLY A 157 11.25 29.05 9.92
C GLY A 157 11.43 29.59 8.51
N ASN A 158 11.57 28.73 7.49
CA ASN A 158 11.80 29.14 6.12
C ASN A 158 10.52 29.26 5.28
N GLY A 159 9.37 28.91 5.86
CA GLY A 159 8.06 28.99 5.21
C GLY A 159 7.78 27.84 4.26
N ILE A 160 8.48 26.71 4.35
CA ILE A 160 8.21 25.45 3.64
C ILE A 160 7.91 24.41 4.71
N PHE A 161 6.71 23.83 4.66
CA PHE A 161 6.22 23.01 5.78
C PHE A 161 6.51 21.53 5.55
N ALA A 162 6.89 20.82 6.61
CA ALA A 162 7.36 19.44 6.55
C ALA A 162 8.38 19.24 5.41
N GLU A 163 9.37 20.14 5.33
CA GLU A 163 10.46 20.01 4.37
C GLU A 163 11.34 18.84 4.80
N TYR A 164 11.58 17.87 3.92
CA TYR A 164 12.59 16.85 4.17
C TYR A 164 13.37 16.57 2.89
N THR A 165 14.59 17.08 2.83
CA THR A 165 15.50 16.95 1.70
C THR A 165 16.90 16.59 2.20
N MET A 166 17.82 16.23 1.29
CA MET A 166 19.22 15.98 1.67
C MET A 166 19.92 17.17 2.34
N ALA A 167 19.41 18.40 2.20
CA ALA A 167 20.09 19.62 2.68
C ALA A 167 19.32 20.37 3.78
N LYS A 168 18.02 20.12 3.92
CA LYS A 168 17.13 20.83 4.83
C LYS A 168 16.04 19.90 5.32
N THR A 169 15.73 20.00 6.60
CA THR A 169 14.73 19.16 7.26
C THR A 169 13.96 19.97 8.28
N ASP A 170 12.67 19.68 8.42
CA ASP A 170 11.89 20.01 9.59
C ASP A 170 11.93 18.87 10.62
N THR A 171 11.86 19.24 11.91
CA THR A 171 11.70 18.29 13.01
C THR A 171 10.26 18.33 13.47
N LEU A 172 9.57 17.20 13.32
CA LEU A 172 8.15 17.01 13.62
C LEU A 172 8.04 15.80 14.56
N ASP A 173 7.11 15.81 15.52
CA ASP A 173 6.86 14.61 16.34
C ASP A 173 5.75 13.71 15.77
N LEU A 174 4.84 14.27 14.96
CA LEU A 174 3.82 13.58 14.15
C LEU A 174 2.73 12.87 14.96
N TYR A 175 2.73 12.98 16.29
CA TYR A 175 1.75 12.29 17.11
C TYR A 175 0.38 12.98 17.00
N PRO A 176 -0.69 12.28 16.59
CA PRO A 176 -2.01 12.89 16.53
C PRO A 176 -2.52 13.27 17.93
N ASP A 177 -2.84 14.55 18.16
CA ASP A 177 -3.50 15.04 19.38
C ASP A 177 -5.02 14.88 19.33
N VAL A 178 -5.58 14.77 18.12
CA VAL A 178 -6.99 14.48 17.87
C VAL A 178 -7.14 13.39 16.80
N TYR A 179 -8.21 12.62 16.92
CA TYR A 179 -8.60 11.63 15.93
C TYR A 179 -9.24 12.34 14.73
N LEU A 180 -8.56 12.35 13.60
CA LEU A 180 -8.97 13.11 12.43
C LEU A 180 -9.36 12.21 11.26
N GLY A 181 -10.42 12.58 10.55
CA GLY A 181 -10.81 11.99 9.28
C GLY A 181 -11.46 13.01 8.34
N ARG A 182 -11.48 12.69 7.04
CA ARG A 182 -12.05 13.57 6.00
C ARG A 182 -13.14 12.90 5.18
N LEU A 183 -14.27 13.59 5.02
CA LEU A 183 -15.21 13.34 3.93
C LEU A 183 -14.86 14.28 2.77
N ALA A 184 -14.23 13.76 1.71
CA ALA A 184 -13.73 14.55 0.59
C ALA A 184 -14.82 15.06 -0.37
N CYS A 185 -16.04 15.35 0.11
CA CYS A 185 -17.20 15.68 -0.72
C CYS A 185 -16.99 16.92 -1.62
N ARG A 186 -17.41 16.83 -2.89
CA ARG A 186 -17.37 17.93 -3.88
C ARG A 186 -18.63 18.77 -3.95
N ASN A 187 -19.71 18.31 -3.34
CA ASN A 187 -21.02 18.95 -3.44
C ASN A 187 -21.94 18.44 -2.33
N GLU A 188 -23.06 19.15 -2.17
CA GLU A 188 -24.06 18.86 -1.16
C GLU A 188 -24.67 17.45 -1.29
N LYS A 189 -24.79 16.91 -2.51
CA LYS A 189 -25.32 15.55 -2.71
C LYS A 189 -24.39 14.51 -2.11
N GLU A 190 -23.08 14.60 -2.37
CA GLU A 190 -22.10 13.69 -1.76
C GLU A 190 -22.08 13.80 -0.24
N VAL A 191 -22.28 15.00 0.32
CA VAL A 191 -22.41 15.17 1.78
C VAL A 191 -23.64 14.41 2.28
N ARG A 192 -24.80 14.58 1.65
CA ARG A 192 -26.03 13.85 2.02
C ARG A 192 -25.86 12.34 1.91
N ASP A 193 -25.28 11.86 0.80
CA ASP A 193 -25.03 10.42 0.59
C ASP A 193 -24.12 9.84 1.69
N MET A 194 -23.08 10.57 2.10
CA MET A 194 -22.18 10.14 3.18
C MET A 194 -22.85 10.19 4.56
N VAL A 195 -23.59 11.26 4.87
CA VAL A 195 -24.34 11.41 6.12
C VAL A 195 -25.36 10.28 6.27
N ASP A 196 -26.15 10.00 5.23
CA ASP A 196 -27.12 8.91 5.23
C ASP A 196 -26.44 7.55 5.46
N LYS A 197 -25.29 7.32 4.82
CA LYS A 197 -24.51 6.08 4.98
C LYS A 197 -23.97 5.91 6.40
N ILE A 198 -23.42 6.97 7.00
CA ILE A 198 -22.91 6.95 8.39
C ILE A 198 -24.06 6.67 9.38
N ILE A 199 -25.17 7.39 9.26
CA ILE A 199 -26.34 7.19 10.13
C ILE A 199 -26.88 5.76 10.00
N ALA A 200 -26.99 5.24 8.77
CA ALA A 200 -27.43 3.87 8.53
C ALA A 200 -26.47 2.83 9.14
N TYR A 201 -25.16 3.05 9.01
CA TYR A 201 -24.14 2.18 9.60
C TYR A 201 -24.26 2.16 11.13
N GLU A 202 -24.35 3.31 11.78
CA GLU A 202 -24.37 3.43 13.25
C GLU A 202 -25.70 3.00 13.87
N SER A 203 -26.81 3.09 13.12
CA SER A 203 -28.16 2.73 13.60
C SER A 203 -28.57 1.29 13.31
N SER A 204 -27.88 0.60 12.40
CA SER A 204 -28.22 -0.78 12.01
C SER A 204 -27.48 -1.84 12.83
N ASP A 205 -28.08 -3.02 12.92
CA ASP A 205 -27.42 -4.22 13.41
C ASP A 205 -26.45 -4.77 12.35
N LYS A 206 -25.18 -4.83 12.71
CA LYS A 206 -24.06 -5.19 11.83
C LYS A 206 -23.57 -6.62 12.07
N SER A 207 -24.05 -7.27 13.13
CA SER A 207 -23.51 -8.55 13.64
C SER A 207 -23.47 -9.67 12.60
N SER A 208 -24.39 -9.68 11.64
CA SER A 208 -24.48 -10.72 10.60
C SER A 208 -23.42 -10.64 9.50
N TRP A 209 -22.74 -9.51 9.33
CA TRP A 209 -21.80 -9.30 8.22
C TRP A 209 -20.48 -8.64 8.63
N PHE A 210 -20.43 -8.01 9.82
CA PHE A 210 -19.26 -7.28 10.29
C PHE A 210 -18.08 -8.21 10.64
N TYR A 211 -18.35 -9.38 11.23
CA TYR A 211 -17.33 -10.37 11.58
C TYR A 211 -16.87 -11.18 10.35
N ARG A 212 -16.51 -10.45 9.31
CA ARG A 212 -15.90 -10.95 8.09
C ARG A 212 -14.87 -9.96 7.64
N MET A 213 -13.70 -10.47 7.29
CA MET A 213 -12.59 -9.71 6.76
C MET A 213 -12.21 -10.25 5.38
N ILE A 214 -12.11 -9.36 4.41
CA ILE A 214 -11.64 -9.72 3.07
C ILE A 214 -10.22 -9.20 2.91
N GLY A 215 -9.29 -10.08 2.54
CA GLY A 215 -7.92 -9.74 2.22
C GLY A 215 -7.66 -9.96 0.73
N VAL A 216 -7.18 -8.95 0.02
CA VAL A 216 -6.88 -9.00 -1.41
C VAL A 216 -5.39 -8.73 -1.63
N THR A 217 -4.69 -9.68 -2.26
CA THR A 217 -3.23 -9.62 -2.35
C THR A 217 -2.66 -10.51 -3.46
N GLY A 218 -1.34 -10.45 -3.64
CA GLY A 218 -0.56 -11.28 -4.55
C GLY A 218 0.94 -11.08 -4.32
N ASP A 219 1.72 -11.36 -5.36
CA ASP A 219 3.18 -11.21 -5.34
C ASP A 219 3.59 -9.76 -5.62
N GLY A 220 4.06 -9.08 -4.56
CA GLY A 220 4.34 -7.65 -4.62
C GLY A 220 5.57 -7.35 -5.45
N PHE A 221 6.59 -8.20 -5.38
CA PHE A 221 7.88 -7.93 -5.96
C PHE A 221 8.50 -9.19 -6.58
N LEU A 222 9.26 -9.03 -7.66
CA LEU A 222 10.05 -10.13 -8.20
C LEU A 222 11.38 -10.21 -7.46
N ASP A 223 11.38 -10.81 -6.27
CA ASP A 223 12.52 -10.88 -5.34
C ASP A 223 13.48 -12.06 -5.62
N GLN A 224 13.45 -12.60 -6.85
CA GLN A 224 14.35 -13.66 -7.28
C GLN A 224 15.83 -13.24 -7.15
N GLN A 225 16.59 -14.03 -6.41
CA GLN A 225 18.05 -13.87 -6.30
C GLN A 225 18.78 -14.54 -7.47
N ASP A 226 19.99 -14.07 -7.79
CA ASP A 226 20.86 -14.75 -8.76
C ASP A 226 21.10 -16.22 -8.33
N LEU A 227 20.86 -17.15 -9.26
CA LEU A 227 21.12 -18.57 -9.07
C LEU A 227 22.63 -18.85 -8.88
N ASN A 228 23.49 -17.97 -9.42
CA ASN A 228 24.94 -18.08 -9.38
C ASN A 228 25.46 -19.43 -9.91
N ILE A 229 24.86 -19.90 -11.01
CA ILE A 229 25.27 -21.13 -11.70
C ILE A 229 26.14 -20.71 -12.90
N THR A 230 27.34 -21.28 -12.98
CA THR A 230 28.29 -21.00 -14.06
C THR A 230 28.78 -22.28 -14.70
N TRP A 231 28.97 -22.26 -16.01
CA TRP A 231 29.51 -23.39 -16.77
C TRP A 231 30.69 -22.94 -17.65
N ASP A 232 31.86 -23.58 -17.47
CA ASP A 232 33.05 -23.32 -18.30
C ASP A 232 32.94 -24.08 -19.62
N VAL A 233 32.77 -23.32 -20.70
CA VAL A 233 32.56 -23.81 -22.07
C VAL A 233 33.88 -23.98 -22.82
N SER A 234 34.99 -23.41 -22.32
CA SER A 234 36.26 -23.25 -23.05
C SER A 234 36.85 -24.54 -23.63
N ASN A 235 36.57 -25.68 -23.02
CA ASN A 235 37.09 -26.99 -23.42
C ASN A 235 35.99 -27.98 -23.85
N VAL A 236 34.78 -27.48 -24.05
CA VAL A 236 33.62 -28.27 -24.48
C VAL A 236 33.66 -28.42 -26.01
N PRO A 237 33.38 -29.60 -26.59
CA PRO A 237 33.37 -29.75 -28.05
C PRO A 237 32.33 -28.87 -28.75
N ASP A 238 32.64 -28.38 -29.95
CA ASP A 238 31.64 -27.73 -30.80
C ASP A 238 30.48 -28.70 -31.12
N GLY A 239 29.25 -28.21 -31.08
CA GLY A 239 28.06 -29.01 -31.36
C GLY A 239 26.78 -28.47 -30.73
N GLU A 240 25.70 -29.24 -30.89
CA GLU A 240 24.40 -28.95 -30.26
C GLU A 240 24.36 -29.45 -28.81
N TYR A 241 23.77 -28.62 -27.96
CA TYR A 241 23.56 -28.87 -26.54
C TYR A 241 22.12 -28.57 -26.16
N THR A 242 21.62 -29.29 -25.17
CA THR A 242 20.32 -29.04 -24.56
C THR A 242 20.51 -28.74 -23.09
N LEU A 243 20.10 -27.54 -22.67
CA LEU A 243 20.01 -27.15 -21.27
C LEU A 243 18.64 -27.53 -20.74
N TYR A 244 18.63 -28.11 -19.56
CA TYR A 244 17.44 -28.46 -18.81
C TYR A 244 17.46 -27.79 -17.44
N ALA A 245 16.30 -27.39 -16.95
CA ALA A 245 16.12 -26.95 -15.58
C ALA A 245 14.80 -27.46 -15.00
N GLN A 246 14.81 -27.89 -13.74
CA GLN A 246 13.61 -28.34 -13.03
C GLN A 246 13.61 -27.82 -11.60
N SER A 247 12.48 -27.24 -11.19
CA SER A 247 12.27 -26.75 -9.82
C SER A 247 11.55 -27.80 -8.96
N PHE A 248 11.86 -27.79 -7.67
CA PHE A 248 11.28 -28.66 -6.65
C PHE A 248 10.93 -27.82 -5.43
N ASN A 249 9.75 -28.00 -4.85
CA ASN A 249 9.40 -27.32 -3.61
C ASN A 249 9.89 -28.08 -2.36
N ASP A 250 9.65 -27.49 -1.19
CA ASP A 250 10.00 -28.02 0.12
C ASP A 250 9.28 -29.34 0.49
N GLU A 251 8.17 -29.63 -0.19
CA GLU A 251 7.42 -30.88 -0.08
C GLU A 251 7.95 -31.99 -1.01
N GLY A 252 8.92 -31.66 -1.88
CA GLY A 252 9.51 -32.57 -2.86
C GLY A 252 8.67 -32.76 -4.12
N GLU A 253 7.65 -31.93 -4.35
CA GLU A 253 6.93 -31.86 -5.62
C GLU A 253 7.86 -31.31 -6.70
N ALA A 254 7.82 -31.91 -7.88
CA ALA A 254 8.65 -31.52 -9.02
C ALA A 254 7.81 -30.76 -10.05
N GLY A 255 8.38 -29.68 -10.57
CA GLY A 255 7.82 -28.86 -11.63
C GLY A 255 7.97 -29.43 -13.03
N PRO A 256 7.40 -28.75 -14.04
CA PRO A 256 7.76 -29.01 -15.43
C PRO A 256 9.24 -28.72 -15.68
N ILE A 257 9.82 -29.41 -16.67
CA ILE A 257 11.21 -29.21 -17.08
C ILE A 257 11.24 -28.08 -18.11
N ASP A 258 11.98 -27.00 -17.83
CA ASP A 258 12.35 -25.98 -18.81
C ASP A 258 13.47 -26.54 -19.69
N VAL A 259 13.31 -26.47 -21.00
CA VAL A 259 14.24 -27.04 -21.99
C VAL A 259 14.66 -25.93 -22.94
N THR A 260 15.97 -25.80 -23.18
CA THR A 260 16.54 -24.82 -24.11
C THR A 260 17.61 -25.47 -24.98
N HIS A 261 17.44 -25.46 -26.29
CA HIS A 261 18.44 -25.96 -27.24
C HIS A 261 19.33 -24.82 -27.73
N PHE A 262 20.64 -25.03 -27.76
CA PHE A 262 21.63 -24.04 -28.20
C PHE A 262 22.86 -24.72 -28.78
N THR A 263 23.70 -23.95 -29.48
CA THR A 263 24.92 -24.47 -30.11
C THR A 263 26.14 -23.88 -29.43
N VAL A 264 27.19 -24.69 -29.24
CA VAL A 264 28.54 -24.20 -28.97
C VAL A 264 29.34 -24.27 -30.27
N ASP A 265 29.87 -23.14 -30.72
CA ASP A 265 30.78 -23.04 -31.87
C ASP A 265 31.87 -22.01 -31.57
N HIS A 266 33.05 -22.51 -31.17
CA HIS A 266 34.20 -21.69 -30.79
C HIS A 266 34.78 -20.85 -31.94
N ASN A 267 34.28 -20.99 -33.17
CA ASN A 267 34.67 -20.18 -34.32
C ASN A 267 33.61 -19.13 -34.71
N ALA A 268 32.35 -19.35 -34.33
CA ALA A 268 31.25 -18.43 -34.53
C ALA A 268 31.30 -17.23 -33.57
N GLU A 269 30.56 -16.18 -33.92
CA GLU A 269 30.29 -15.07 -32.99
C GLU A 269 29.27 -15.51 -31.94
N THR A 270 29.52 -15.18 -30.67
CA THR A 270 28.55 -15.42 -29.59
C THR A 270 27.28 -14.61 -29.85
N LYS A 271 26.14 -15.27 -29.73
CA LYS A 271 24.79 -14.68 -29.83
C LYS A 271 23.93 -15.29 -28.73
N LEU A 272 23.67 -14.51 -27.68
CA LEU A 272 22.79 -14.88 -26.59
C LEU A 272 21.61 -13.91 -26.53
N THR A 273 20.43 -14.43 -26.19
CA THR A 273 19.21 -13.63 -26.07
C THR A 273 18.48 -13.93 -24.77
N PHE A 274 17.90 -12.89 -24.18
CA PHE A 274 17.10 -12.97 -22.96
C PHE A 274 15.70 -13.54 -23.27
N ASN A 275 15.22 -14.48 -22.44
CA ASN A 275 13.90 -15.10 -22.62
C ASN A 275 13.13 -15.30 -21.30
N HIS A 276 12.16 -14.43 -21.05
CA HIS A 276 11.25 -14.51 -19.91
C HIS A 276 9.84 -14.84 -20.37
N ASN A 277 9.62 -16.09 -20.80
CA ASN A 277 8.36 -16.57 -21.36
C ASN A 277 7.65 -17.65 -20.52
N ASP A 278 8.02 -17.77 -19.25
CA ASP A 278 7.38 -18.68 -18.30
C ASP A 278 5.87 -18.49 -18.16
N HIS A 279 5.32 -17.29 -18.41
CA HIS A 279 3.88 -17.09 -18.53
C HIS A 279 3.20 -18.00 -19.56
N LEU A 280 3.93 -18.59 -20.51
CA LEU A 280 3.42 -19.54 -21.49
C LEU A 280 3.45 -21.01 -21.01
N ILE A 281 3.99 -21.29 -19.82
CA ILE A 281 4.04 -22.64 -19.25
C ILE A 281 2.61 -23.14 -19.00
N PRO A 282 2.22 -24.32 -19.53
CA PRO A 282 0.84 -24.83 -19.44
C PRO A 282 0.30 -24.91 -18.02
N GLU A 283 1.14 -25.26 -17.05
CA GLU A 283 0.78 -25.37 -15.64
C GLU A 283 0.30 -24.03 -15.08
N LEU A 284 0.97 -22.92 -15.41
CA LEU A 284 0.54 -21.56 -14.99
C LEU A 284 -0.72 -21.10 -15.73
N GLN A 285 -0.91 -21.55 -16.97
CA GLN A 285 -2.13 -21.27 -17.76
C GLN A 285 -3.36 -22.03 -17.23
N ASN A 286 -3.16 -23.12 -16.48
CA ASN A 286 -4.24 -23.89 -15.88
C ASN A 286 -4.77 -23.28 -14.56
N GLY A 287 -4.13 -22.22 -14.05
CA GLY A 287 -4.52 -21.51 -12.83
C GLY A 287 -3.61 -21.77 -11.64
N TYR A 288 -3.99 -21.22 -10.48
CA TYR A 288 -3.22 -21.29 -9.24
C TYR A 288 -4.02 -22.01 -8.14
N PRO A 289 -3.35 -22.67 -7.19
CA PRO A 289 -1.90 -22.88 -7.11
C PRO A 289 -1.38 -23.76 -8.25
N ALA A 290 -0.14 -23.54 -8.67
CA ALA A 290 0.54 -24.34 -9.70
C ALA A 290 1.76 -25.05 -9.10
N PRO A 291 2.28 -26.12 -9.74
CA PRO A 291 3.53 -26.77 -9.33
C PRO A 291 4.72 -25.79 -9.36
N PRO A 292 5.83 -26.10 -8.66
CA PRO A 292 7.02 -25.25 -8.68
C PRO A 292 7.54 -25.06 -10.11
N ILE A 293 8.03 -23.86 -10.43
CA ILE A 293 8.41 -23.47 -11.79
C ILE A 293 9.90 -23.16 -11.83
N ALA A 294 10.59 -23.72 -12.83
CA ALA A 294 11.92 -23.28 -13.24
C ALA A 294 11.82 -22.52 -14.56
N LYS A 295 12.59 -21.44 -14.72
CA LYS A 295 12.77 -20.78 -16.00
C LYS A 295 14.18 -20.23 -16.15
N ILE A 296 14.97 -20.77 -17.08
CA ILE A 296 16.24 -20.16 -17.47
C ILE A 296 15.98 -19.04 -18.46
N VAL A 297 16.58 -17.88 -18.20
CA VAL A 297 16.38 -16.65 -18.96
C VAL A 297 17.64 -16.14 -19.65
N SER A 298 18.82 -16.62 -19.24
CA SER A 298 20.11 -16.13 -19.74
C SER A 298 20.56 -16.75 -21.08
N ILE A 299 19.83 -17.74 -21.59
CA ILE A 299 20.06 -18.35 -22.90
C ILE A 299 18.71 -18.81 -23.48
N SER A 300 18.59 -18.72 -24.81
CA SER A 300 17.35 -19.00 -25.54
C SER A 300 17.54 -20.04 -26.64
N GLU A 301 16.41 -20.55 -27.12
CA GLU A 301 16.33 -21.48 -28.25
C GLU A 301 17.08 -20.96 -29.49
N GLY A 302 18.07 -21.73 -29.94
CA GLY A 302 18.89 -21.44 -31.12
C GLY A 302 19.98 -20.38 -30.91
N ASP A 303 20.28 -20.03 -29.66
CA ASP A 303 21.45 -19.21 -29.33
C ASP A 303 22.76 -19.94 -29.62
N VAL A 304 23.84 -19.15 -29.76
CA VAL A 304 25.19 -19.65 -30.04
C VAL A 304 26.14 -19.14 -28.98
N VAL A 305 26.74 -20.04 -28.20
CA VAL A 305 27.90 -19.75 -27.36
C VAL A 305 29.14 -19.87 -28.25
N GLY A 306 29.89 -18.78 -28.41
CA GLY A 306 30.95 -18.69 -29.41
C GLY A 306 32.24 -18.09 -28.88
N LYS A 307 32.98 -17.40 -29.76
CA LYS A 307 34.36 -16.98 -29.49
C LYS A 307 34.52 -15.65 -28.74
N ASN A 308 33.46 -14.84 -28.66
CA ASN A 308 33.54 -13.49 -28.10
C ASN A 308 32.76 -13.42 -26.78
N ASP A 309 33.18 -12.57 -25.86
CA ASP A 309 32.38 -12.24 -24.69
C ASP A 309 31.06 -11.57 -25.11
N TYR A 310 30.02 -11.78 -24.30
CA TYR A 310 28.70 -11.21 -24.47
C TYR A 310 28.10 -10.86 -23.11
N THR A 311 27.57 -9.65 -22.99
CA THR A 311 26.86 -9.19 -21.79
C THR A 311 25.62 -8.41 -22.20
N TYR A 312 24.49 -8.70 -21.58
CA TYR A 312 23.25 -7.94 -21.71
C TYR A 312 22.51 -7.91 -20.38
N SER A 313 22.16 -6.72 -19.90
CA SER A 313 21.34 -6.54 -18.70
C SER A 313 19.94 -6.08 -19.12
N PRO A 314 18.89 -6.89 -18.93
CA PRO A 314 17.54 -6.51 -19.29
C PRO A 314 17.06 -5.32 -18.46
N SER A 315 16.28 -4.45 -19.09
CA SER A 315 15.65 -3.32 -18.39
C SER A 315 14.52 -3.78 -17.46
N GLU A 316 14.06 -2.90 -16.56
CA GLU A 316 12.89 -3.18 -15.70
C GLU A 316 11.61 -3.52 -16.48
N ARG A 317 11.52 -3.11 -17.76
CA ARG A 317 10.41 -3.48 -18.65
C ARG A 317 10.49 -4.92 -19.15
N GLU A 318 11.67 -5.53 -19.09
CA GLU A 318 11.94 -6.90 -19.53
C GLU A 318 12.07 -7.85 -18.34
N ALA A 319 12.75 -7.43 -17.27
CA ALA A 319 12.95 -8.17 -16.04
C ALA A 319 12.83 -7.22 -14.83
N TYR A 320 11.67 -7.22 -14.18
CA TYR A 320 11.44 -6.40 -13.00
C TYR A 320 12.41 -6.75 -11.85
N LEU A 321 12.92 -5.72 -11.18
CA LEU A 321 13.95 -5.73 -10.13
C LEU A 321 15.32 -6.28 -10.53
N ASN A 322 15.57 -6.51 -11.83
CA ASN A 322 16.87 -6.98 -12.27
C ASN A 322 17.99 -5.95 -12.02
N SER A 323 17.70 -4.65 -12.08
CA SER A 323 18.71 -3.62 -11.81
C SER A 323 19.26 -3.64 -10.38
N TYR A 324 18.56 -4.32 -9.46
CA TYR A 324 18.97 -4.48 -8.07
C TYR A 324 19.51 -5.90 -7.78
N LEU A 325 18.85 -6.93 -8.32
CA LEU A 325 19.13 -8.33 -7.97
C LEU A 325 20.00 -9.07 -8.99
N HIS A 326 20.17 -8.53 -10.20
CA HIS A 326 20.97 -9.12 -11.29
C HIS A 326 20.59 -10.57 -11.64
N TRP A 327 19.37 -10.98 -11.34
CA TRP A 327 18.88 -12.36 -11.50
C TRP A 327 18.68 -12.79 -12.96
N ALA A 328 18.63 -11.83 -13.89
CA ALA A 328 18.28 -12.03 -15.29
C ALA A 328 19.39 -11.60 -16.27
N ASP A 329 20.55 -11.18 -15.78
CA ASP A 329 21.66 -10.74 -16.63
C ASP A 329 22.16 -11.89 -17.51
N VAL A 330 22.29 -11.63 -18.82
CA VAL A 330 22.80 -12.55 -19.83
C VAL A 330 24.31 -12.32 -19.96
N GLU A 331 25.12 -13.27 -19.51
CA GLU A 331 26.57 -13.12 -19.47
C GLU A 331 27.30 -14.37 -19.94
N TYR A 332 28.24 -14.17 -20.87
CA TYR A 332 29.28 -15.13 -21.25
C TYR A 332 30.60 -14.37 -21.36
N VAL A 333 31.52 -14.63 -20.45
CA VAL A 333 32.78 -13.87 -20.34
C VAL A 333 33.92 -14.83 -20.02
N ASP A 334 35.05 -14.68 -20.70
CA ASP A 334 36.26 -15.49 -20.48
C ASP A 334 35.99 -17.01 -20.58
N GLY A 335 35.07 -17.41 -21.47
CA GLY A 335 34.69 -18.82 -21.69
C GLY A 335 33.68 -19.37 -20.67
N ILE A 336 33.19 -18.55 -19.73
CA ILE A 336 32.24 -18.94 -18.70
C ILE A 336 30.84 -18.44 -19.05
N LEU A 337 29.88 -19.36 -19.20
CA LEU A 337 28.45 -19.03 -19.36
C LEU A 337 27.78 -18.95 -17.98
N TYR A 338 27.10 -17.84 -17.71
CA TYR A 338 26.29 -17.65 -16.52
C TYR A 338 24.85 -18.11 -16.80
N ILE A 339 24.41 -19.14 -16.10
CA ILE A 339 23.07 -19.72 -16.22
C ILE A 339 22.19 -19.09 -15.15
N ARG A 340 21.34 -18.15 -15.57
CA ARG A 340 20.46 -17.39 -14.69
C ARG A 340 19.00 -17.58 -15.06
N GLY A 341 18.12 -17.37 -14.10
CA GLY A 341 16.74 -17.73 -14.21
C GLY A 341 15.98 -17.64 -12.90
N LYS A 342 14.80 -18.25 -12.89
CA LYS A 342 13.90 -18.26 -11.75
C LYS A 342 13.61 -19.67 -11.26
N SER A 343 13.36 -19.77 -9.97
CA SER A 343 12.87 -20.98 -9.30
C SER A 343 11.91 -20.58 -8.19
N TYR A 344 10.63 -20.91 -8.32
CA TYR A 344 9.60 -20.45 -7.38
C TYR A 344 8.44 -21.43 -7.27
N ASP A 345 7.73 -21.41 -6.13
CA ASP A 345 6.56 -22.27 -5.87
C ASP A 345 5.27 -21.44 -5.87
N PRO A 346 4.43 -21.54 -6.92
CA PRO A 346 3.19 -20.76 -7.07
C PRO A 346 2.04 -21.18 -6.15
N LYS A 347 2.31 -21.39 -4.86
CA LYS A 347 1.34 -21.68 -3.80
C LYS A 347 1.45 -20.66 -2.67
N LEU A 348 0.43 -20.58 -1.82
CA LEU A 348 0.49 -19.76 -0.61
C LEU A 348 1.66 -20.18 0.28
N TYR A 349 2.51 -19.23 0.66
CA TYR A 349 3.73 -19.48 1.45
C TYR A 349 4.70 -20.47 0.78
N GLY A 350 4.71 -20.51 -0.56
CA GLY A 350 5.62 -21.30 -1.40
C GLY A 350 7.02 -20.67 -1.50
N ASP A 351 7.65 -20.46 -0.36
CA ASP A 351 8.77 -19.52 -0.26
C ASP A 351 10.11 -20.10 -0.72
N TYR A 352 10.27 -21.42 -0.64
CA TYR A 352 11.54 -22.10 -0.87
C TYR A 352 11.42 -23.13 -1.99
N THR A 353 12.35 -23.06 -2.92
CA THR A 353 12.53 -24.10 -3.95
C THR A 353 13.98 -24.54 -4.07
N ASN A 354 14.17 -25.69 -4.71
CA ASN A 354 15.46 -26.19 -5.16
C ASN A 354 15.40 -26.31 -6.68
N ILE A 355 16.43 -25.87 -7.39
CA ILE A 355 16.52 -26.00 -8.84
C ILE A 355 17.69 -26.91 -9.22
N HIS A 356 17.40 -27.88 -10.08
CA HIS A 356 18.38 -28.71 -10.76
C HIS A 356 18.55 -28.20 -12.18
N VAL A 357 19.80 -27.94 -12.57
CA VAL A 357 20.16 -27.56 -13.94
C VAL A 357 21.15 -28.59 -14.47
N TRP A 358 20.92 -29.09 -15.68
CA TRP A 358 21.86 -29.98 -16.35
C TRP A 358 21.92 -29.71 -17.85
N ILE A 359 23.04 -30.06 -18.47
CA ILE A 359 23.26 -29.87 -19.90
C ILE A 359 23.66 -31.21 -20.51
N GLU A 360 22.96 -31.58 -21.58
CA GLU A 360 23.27 -32.76 -22.38
C GLU A 360 23.90 -32.35 -23.71
N ASN A 361 24.86 -33.15 -24.18
CA ASN A 361 25.37 -33.06 -25.55
C ASN A 361 24.41 -33.75 -26.54
N SER A 362 24.70 -33.65 -27.84
CA SER A 362 23.93 -34.33 -28.90
C SER A 362 23.82 -35.87 -28.78
N ASN A 363 24.63 -36.54 -27.95
CA ASN A 363 24.54 -37.97 -27.67
C ASN A 363 23.63 -38.29 -26.46
N GLY A 364 23.08 -37.27 -25.78
CA GLY A 364 22.32 -37.41 -24.54
C GLY A 364 23.18 -37.65 -23.31
N GLU A 365 24.48 -37.35 -23.37
CA GLU A 365 25.38 -37.47 -22.22
C GLU A 365 25.33 -36.16 -21.42
N VAL A 366 25.08 -36.26 -20.11
CA VAL A 366 25.17 -35.12 -19.19
C VAL A 366 26.62 -34.69 -19.04
N ILE A 367 26.93 -33.49 -19.51
CA ILE A 367 28.29 -32.92 -19.48
C ILE A 367 28.47 -31.85 -18.41
N PHE A 368 27.36 -31.35 -17.86
CA PHE A 368 27.32 -30.41 -16.75
C PHE A 368 26.05 -30.64 -15.94
N GLU A 369 26.15 -30.54 -14.62
CA GLU A 369 25.03 -30.55 -13.70
C GLU A 369 25.32 -29.64 -12.50
N ALA A 370 24.29 -28.96 -12.01
CA ALA A 370 24.36 -28.11 -10.84
C ALA A 370 23.03 -28.10 -10.09
N TRP A 371 23.13 -27.98 -8.77
CA TRP A 371 21.98 -27.78 -7.89
C TRP A 371 22.12 -26.46 -7.16
N ARG A 372 21.03 -25.69 -7.11
CA ARG A 372 20.87 -24.55 -6.21
C ARG A 372 19.71 -24.87 -5.28
N ASN A 373 20.04 -25.07 -4.01
CA ASN A 373 19.06 -25.42 -2.98
C ASN A 373 18.66 -24.20 -2.16
N ASN A 374 17.45 -24.21 -1.63
CA ASN A 374 16.86 -23.15 -0.81
C ASN A 374 16.88 -21.78 -1.52
N THR A 375 16.52 -21.75 -2.80
CA THR A 375 16.23 -20.50 -3.50
C THR A 375 14.97 -19.90 -2.89
N LEU A 376 15.12 -18.69 -2.35
CA LEU A 376 14.06 -17.95 -1.69
C LEU A 376 13.34 -17.06 -2.69
N GLN A 377 12.01 -17.13 -2.71
CA GLN A 377 11.14 -16.15 -3.36
C GLN A 377 9.89 -15.95 -2.50
N ILE A 378 9.65 -14.74 -2.00
CA ILE A 378 8.54 -14.46 -1.08
C ILE A 378 7.45 -13.68 -1.80
N ALA A 379 6.26 -14.25 -1.88
CA ALA A 379 5.06 -13.47 -2.20
C ALA A 379 4.66 -12.66 -0.95
N GLU A 380 5.10 -11.40 -0.83
CA GLU A 380 4.95 -10.61 0.40
C GLU A 380 3.49 -10.44 0.82
N GLY A 381 2.59 -10.47 -0.16
CA GLY A 381 1.17 -10.42 0.06
C GLY A 381 0.64 -11.54 0.95
N ASP A 382 1.18 -12.75 0.81
CA ASP A 382 0.77 -13.91 1.58
C ASP A 382 1.05 -13.72 3.07
N TRP A 383 2.17 -13.07 3.38
CA TRP A 383 2.61 -12.77 4.74
C TRP A 383 1.96 -11.52 5.31
N THR A 384 1.77 -10.48 4.50
CA THR A 384 1.17 -9.21 4.94
C THR A 384 -0.31 -9.35 5.25
N VAL A 385 -1.05 -10.12 4.45
CA VAL A 385 -2.48 -10.36 4.68
C VAL A 385 -2.72 -11.60 5.55
N GLY A 386 -1.89 -12.63 5.40
CA GLY A 386 -2.16 -13.97 5.92
C GLY A 386 -2.07 -14.15 7.44
N GLU A 387 -2.20 -15.43 7.82
CA GLU A 387 -2.41 -15.89 9.20
C GLU A 387 -1.12 -16.37 9.88
N LYS A 388 0.04 -16.26 9.22
CA LYS A 388 1.29 -16.80 9.75
C LYS A 388 2.20 -15.69 10.26
N LEU A 389 3.09 -16.07 11.19
CA LEU A 389 4.17 -15.23 11.69
C LEU A 389 5.38 -15.33 10.78
N LEU A 390 5.98 -14.19 10.43
CA LEU A 390 7.28 -14.08 9.80
C LEU A 390 8.15 -13.15 10.64
N HIS A 391 9.34 -13.62 11.03
CA HIS A 391 10.24 -12.89 11.95
C HIS A 391 9.57 -12.40 13.25
N GLY A 392 8.58 -13.14 13.75
CA GLY A 392 7.88 -12.85 15.01
C GLY A 392 6.74 -11.84 14.90
N ARG A 393 6.43 -11.33 13.70
CA ARG A 393 5.26 -10.47 13.44
C ARG A 393 4.33 -11.13 12.42
N GLY A 394 3.02 -10.99 12.61
CA GLY A 394 2.01 -11.60 11.75
C GLY A 394 1.42 -10.62 10.73
N GLY A 395 0.76 -11.17 9.73
CA GLY A 395 -0.11 -10.42 8.82
C GLY A 395 -1.44 -10.02 9.45
N ALA A 396 -2.29 -9.35 8.68
CA ALA A 396 -3.57 -8.85 9.16
C ALA A 396 -4.48 -9.98 9.70
N PHE A 397 -4.57 -11.11 9.02
CA PHE A 397 -5.39 -12.25 9.45
C PHE A 397 -4.82 -12.97 10.67
N TYR A 398 -3.53 -12.82 10.97
CA TYR A 398 -2.96 -13.36 12.20
C TYR A 398 -3.56 -12.68 13.44
N TYR A 399 -3.73 -11.35 13.38
CA TYR A 399 -4.22 -10.59 14.53
C TYR A 399 -5.74 -10.68 14.69
N VAL A 400 -6.49 -10.66 13.59
CA VAL A 400 -7.95 -10.62 13.67
C VAL A 400 -8.48 -11.94 14.28
N PRO A 401 -9.39 -11.88 15.29
CA PRO A 401 -9.85 -13.07 16.00
C PRO A 401 -10.53 -14.10 15.10
N ASP A 402 -10.52 -15.37 15.53
CA ASP A 402 -11.16 -16.49 14.82
C ASP A 402 -12.68 -16.36 14.67
N THR A 403 -13.30 -15.41 15.36
CA THR A 403 -14.72 -15.06 15.17
C THR A 403 -14.98 -14.36 13.84
N PHE A 404 -13.95 -13.79 13.20
CA PHE A 404 -14.06 -13.28 11.84
C PHE A 404 -13.96 -14.42 10.83
N GLU A 405 -14.88 -14.45 9.86
CA GLU A 405 -14.69 -15.16 8.62
C GLU A 405 -13.58 -14.47 7.80
N LYS A 406 -12.47 -15.17 7.54
CA LYS A 406 -11.32 -14.65 6.79
C LYS A 406 -11.43 -15.09 5.33
N ILE A 407 -11.72 -14.15 4.43
CA ILE A 407 -11.83 -14.38 2.99
C ILE A 407 -10.51 -13.98 2.33
N PHE A 408 -9.70 -14.98 1.95
CA PHE A 408 -8.39 -14.76 1.36
C PHE A 408 -8.41 -14.79 -0.17
N LEU A 409 -8.46 -13.61 -0.80
CA LEU A 409 -8.31 -13.45 -2.24
C LEU A 409 -6.83 -13.20 -2.59
N SER A 410 -6.06 -14.28 -2.76
CA SER A 410 -4.66 -14.21 -3.20
C SER A 410 -4.55 -14.70 -4.65
N THR A 411 -3.62 -14.12 -5.41
CA THR A 411 -3.27 -14.67 -6.72
C THR A 411 -2.67 -16.08 -6.60
N ALA A 412 -1.99 -16.39 -5.48
CA ALA A 412 -1.35 -17.68 -5.22
C ALA A 412 -2.32 -18.82 -4.89
N ASN A 413 -3.53 -18.52 -4.41
CA ASN A 413 -4.56 -19.53 -4.14
C ASN A 413 -5.64 -19.62 -5.24
N GLY A 414 -5.50 -18.83 -6.30
CA GLY A 414 -6.45 -18.81 -7.42
C GLY A 414 -7.78 -18.12 -7.12
N ASN A 415 -7.99 -17.55 -5.93
CA ASN A 415 -9.21 -16.82 -5.58
C ASN A 415 -9.19 -15.36 -6.07
N PHE A 416 -8.05 -14.87 -6.54
CA PHE A 416 -7.92 -13.56 -7.19
C PHE A 416 -7.34 -13.71 -8.59
N THR A 417 -8.20 -13.59 -9.60
CA THR A 417 -7.85 -13.64 -11.03
C THR A 417 -8.26 -12.38 -11.78
N GLY A 418 -9.02 -11.49 -11.13
CA GLY A 418 -9.31 -10.17 -11.66
C GLY A 418 -10.41 -9.44 -10.87
N LYS A 419 -10.86 -8.32 -11.43
CA LYS A 419 -11.84 -7.41 -10.82
C LYS A 419 -13.13 -8.08 -10.37
N LYS A 420 -13.58 -9.09 -11.11
CA LYS A 420 -14.84 -9.78 -10.83
C LYS A 420 -14.80 -10.45 -9.46
N ASP A 421 -13.72 -11.14 -9.12
CA ASP A 421 -13.59 -11.87 -7.85
C ASP A 421 -13.64 -10.89 -6.67
N VAL A 422 -12.94 -9.77 -6.80
CA VAL A 422 -12.94 -8.68 -5.82
C VAL A 422 -14.33 -8.09 -5.67
N VAL A 423 -14.98 -7.69 -6.77
CA VAL A 423 -16.34 -7.11 -6.74
C VAL A 423 -17.34 -8.08 -6.12
N GLU A 424 -17.29 -9.36 -6.47
CA GLU A 424 -18.19 -10.39 -5.93
C GLU A 424 -18.00 -10.57 -4.43
N ALA A 425 -16.76 -10.63 -3.95
CA ALA A 425 -16.48 -10.74 -2.51
C ALA A 425 -16.93 -9.49 -1.75
N LEU A 426 -16.56 -8.29 -2.21
CA LEU A 426 -16.96 -7.03 -1.59
C LEU A 426 -18.49 -6.89 -1.54
N SER A 427 -19.19 -7.33 -2.58
CA SER A 427 -20.66 -7.28 -2.66
C SER A 427 -21.36 -8.11 -1.58
N GLN A 428 -20.68 -9.08 -0.98
CA GLN A 428 -21.29 -9.84 0.12
C GLN A 428 -21.33 -9.04 1.43
N GLY A 429 -20.57 -7.95 1.55
CA GLY A 429 -20.37 -7.12 2.75
C GLY A 429 -19.22 -7.64 3.61
N ALA A 430 -18.61 -6.80 4.44
CA ALA A 430 -17.57 -7.18 5.40
C ALA A 430 -17.44 -6.08 6.46
N GLY A 431 -16.92 -6.38 7.64
CA GLY A 431 -16.53 -5.33 8.59
C GLY A 431 -15.25 -4.64 8.11
N PHE A 432 -14.29 -5.46 7.67
CA PHE A 432 -12.98 -5.00 7.21
C PHE A 432 -12.62 -5.55 5.84
N VAL A 433 -11.92 -4.72 5.08
CA VAL A 433 -11.28 -5.10 3.83
C VAL A 433 -9.85 -4.60 3.84
N PHE A 434 -8.91 -5.45 3.46
CA PHE A 434 -7.50 -5.10 3.33
C PHE A 434 -7.00 -5.42 1.93
N PHE A 435 -6.44 -4.41 1.27
CA PHE A 435 -5.74 -4.54 -0.01
C PHE A 435 -4.24 -4.35 0.24
N SER A 436 -3.40 -5.35 -0.06
CA SER A 436 -1.93 -5.25 0.03
C SER A 436 -1.30 -5.46 -1.36
N GLY A 437 -0.67 -4.44 -1.94
CA GLY A 437 -0.22 -4.50 -3.34
C GLY A 437 0.13 -3.14 -3.94
N HIS A 438 -0.06 -3.00 -5.26
CA HIS A 438 0.31 -1.81 -6.03
C HIS A 438 -0.89 -0.90 -6.26
N GLY A 439 -0.65 0.41 -6.17
CA GLY A 439 -1.68 1.43 -6.29
C GLY A 439 -1.31 2.56 -7.24
N SER A 440 -2.35 3.22 -7.71
CA SER A 440 -2.34 4.55 -8.32
C SER A 440 -3.65 5.24 -7.93
N PRO A 441 -3.86 6.52 -8.28
CA PRO A 441 -5.15 7.15 -8.02
C PRO A 441 -6.31 6.48 -8.76
N GLY A 442 -6.07 5.77 -9.86
CA GLY A 442 -7.14 5.16 -10.66
C GLY A 442 -7.32 3.66 -10.51
N ILE A 443 -6.30 2.95 -10.05
CA ILE A 443 -6.20 1.49 -10.16
C ILE A 443 -5.46 0.93 -8.95
N TRP A 444 -5.94 -0.21 -8.46
CA TRP A 444 -5.21 -1.09 -7.55
C TRP A 444 -5.03 -2.46 -8.22
N ALA A 445 -3.81 -3.01 -8.14
CA ALA A 445 -3.41 -4.26 -8.77
C ALA A 445 -2.35 -5.00 -7.94
N ASN A 446 -2.14 -6.28 -8.25
CA ASN A 446 -1.01 -7.06 -7.75
C ASN A 446 -0.55 -8.07 -8.82
N HIS A 447 0.37 -8.98 -8.53
CA HIS A 447 0.87 -9.95 -9.51
C HIS A 447 0.65 -11.41 -9.08
N TYR A 448 0.72 -12.32 -10.05
CA TYR A 448 0.84 -13.75 -9.76
C TYR A 448 2.22 -14.11 -9.19
N PRO A 449 2.33 -15.16 -8.35
CA PRO A 449 3.62 -15.66 -7.84
C PRO A 449 4.63 -15.88 -8.95
N GLY A 450 5.86 -15.39 -8.76
CA GLY A 450 6.89 -15.47 -9.79
C GLY A 450 6.86 -14.34 -10.80
N ILE A 451 5.81 -13.52 -10.84
CA ILE A 451 5.58 -12.46 -11.84
C ILE A 451 5.92 -12.97 -13.26
N PRO A 452 5.23 -14.04 -13.73
CA PRO A 452 5.62 -14.73 -14.94
C PRO A 452 5.47 -13.81 -16.16
N GLY A 453 6.47 -13.79 -17.03
CA GLY A 453 6.54 -12.93 -18.20
C GLY A 453 6.71 -11.44 -17.90
N ASN A 454 7.21 -11.11 -16.70
CA ASN A 454 7.31 -9.76 -16.16
C ASN A 454 5.93 -9.11 -15.92
N ARG A 455 5.89 -7.90 -15.34
CA ARG A 455 4.66 -7.22 -14.92
C ARG A 455 3.56 -7.18 -16.00
N GLN A 456 3.93 -6.99 -17.26
CA GLN A 456 2.98 -6.92 -18.38
C GLN A 456 2.14 -8.19 -18.60
N ASN A 457 2.63 -9.36 -18.16
CA ASN A 457 1.92 -10.64 -18.26
C ASN A 457 1.48 -11.17 -16.89
N GLY A 458 2.21 -10.82 -15.82
CA GLY A 458 1.94 -11.30 -14.46
C GLY A 458 1.00 -10.41 -13.63
N GLU A 459 0.66 -9.20 -14.07
CA GLU A 459 -0.21 -8.27 -13.34
C GLU A 459 -1.70 -8.64 -13.43
N VAL A 460 -2.38 -8.54 -12.29
CA VAL A 460 -3.81 -8.77 -12.11
C VAL A 460 -4.42 -7.52 -11.49
N VAL A 461 -5.35 -6.88 -12.21
CA VAL A 461 -6.05 -5.71 -11.69
C VAL A 461 -7.19 -6.15 -10.76
N GLY A 462 -7.14 -5.70 -9.50
CA GLY A 462 -8.14 -6.00 -8.49
C GLY A 462 -9.33 -5.05 -8.53
N LEU A 463 -9.09 -3.75 -8.67
CA LEU A 463 -10.18 -2.78 -8.73
C LEU A 463 -9.69 -1.49 -9.40
N SER A 464 -10.52 -0.92 -10.28
CA SER A 464 -10.25 0.37 -10.94
C SER A 464 -11.43 1.32 -10.82
N VAL A 465 -11.13 2.62 -10.78
CA VAL A 465 -12.12 3.70 -10.77
C VAL A 465 -12.79 3.78 -12.14
N SER A 466 -12.01 3.87 -13.21
CA SER A 466 -12.48 3.99 -14.59
C SER A 466 -11.85 2.94 -15.50
N ASP A 467 -12.61 2.41 -16.45
CA ASP A 467 -12.19 1.50 -17.53
C ASP A 467 -12.62 2.12 -18.86
N LEU A 468 -11.74 2.66 -19.69
CA LEU A 468 -12.15 3.41 -20.89
C LEU A 468 -12.48 2.54 -22.10
N TYR A 469 -11.96 1.32 -22.13
CA TYR A 469 -12.00 0.47 -23.32
C TYR A 469 -13.14 -0.53 -23.29
N GLU A 470 -13.52 -1.02 -22.11
CA GLU A 470 -14.56 -2.05 -21.96
C GLU A 470 -15.47 -1.76 -20.76
N PRO A 471 -16.78 -2.06 -20.87
CA PRO A 471 -17.68 -1.93 -19.74
C PRO A 471 -17.43 -3.00 -18.67
N PRO A 472 -17.69 -2.72 -17.39
CA PRO A 472 -18.25 -1.48 -16.86
C PRO A 472 -17.22 -0.33 -16.87
N TYR A 473 -17.59 0.84 -17.40
CA TYR A 473 -16.67 1.99 -17.46
C TYR A 473 -16.27 2.55 -16.09
N PHE A 474 -17.01 2.18 -15.04
CA PHE A 474 -16.69 2.43 -13.64
C PHE A 474 -16.86 1.12 -12.86
N PRO A 475 -15.85 0.25 -12.80
CA PRO A 475 -15.98 -1.08 -12.20
C PRO A 475 -16.41 -1.07 -10.74
N MET A 476 -15.95 -0.09 -9.95
CA MET A 476 -16.36 0.07 -8.55
C MET A 476 -17.88 0.25 -8.37
N ASP A 477 -18.60 0.76 -9.37
CA ASP A 477 -20.06 0.91 -9.32
C ASP A 477 -20.79 -0.45 -9.32
N LYS A 478 -20.07 -1.57 -9.54
CA LYS A 478 -20.62 -2.93 -9.50
C LYS A 478 -20.63 -3.57 -8.12
N ILE A 479 -20.03 -2.91 -7.11
CA ILE A 479 -20.07 -3.39 -5.73
C ILE A 479 -21.52 -3.26 -5.21
N ALA A 480 -22.12 -4.38 -4.81
CA ALA A 480 -23.54 -4.50 -4.47
C ALA A 480 -23.78 -4.86 -2.99
N ASN A 481 -23.05 -4.22 -2.07
CA ASN A 481 -23.11 -4.45 -0.62
C ASN A 481 -24.03 -3.45 0.11
N GLU A 482 -25.23 -3.21 -0.43
CA GLU A 482 -26.15 -2.24 0.15
C GLU A 482 -26.42 -2.50 1.65
N GLY A 483 -26.25 -1.47 2.48
CA GLY A 483 -26.40 -1.55 3.93
C GLY A 483 -25.31 -2.34 4.67
N LYS A 484 -24.25 -2.77 3.97
CA LYS A 484 -23.12 -3.53 4.53
C LYS A 484 -21.76 -2.91 4.15
N PRO A 485 -21.55 -1.60 4.36
CA PRO A 485 -20.30 -0.96 3.97
C PRO A 485 -19.17 -1.38 4.91
N PHE A 486 -17.97 -1.50 4.35
CA PHE A 486 -16.77 -1.96 5.07
C PHE A 486 -15.80 -0.81 5.36
N VAL A 487 -14.95 -0.99 6.37
CA VAL A 487 -13.74 -0.16 6.55
C VAL A 487 -12.63 -0.75 5.68
N CYS A 488 -12.04 0.05 4.80
CA CYS A 488 -11.01 -0.37 3.86
C CYS A 488 -9.64 0.15 4.29
N VAL A 489 -8.68 -0.75 4.54
CA VAL A 489 -7.25 -0.40 4.62
C VAL A 489 -6.63 -0.78 3.27
N VAL A 490 -5.90 0.13 2.65
CA VAL A 490 -5.31 -0.10 1.31
C VAL A 490 -3.85 0.32 1.26
N GLY A 491 -3.00 -0.66 1.00
CA GLY A 491 -1.59 -0.48 0.68
C GLY A 491 -1.35 -0.18 -0.80
N GLY A 492 -0.15 0.31 -1.09
CA GLY A 492 0.30 0.73 -2.41
C GLY A 492 0.30 2.24 -2.61
N CYS A 493 0.86 2.68 -3.73
CA CYS A 493 1.08 4.09 -4.03
C CYS A 493 -0.21 4.85 -4.35
N HIS A 494 -0.32 6.10 -3.89
CA HIS A 494 -1.29 7.14 -4.32
C HIS A 494 -2.78 6.76 -4.33
N ASN A 495 -3.18 5.65 -3.71
CA ASN A 495 -4.56 5.19 -3.68
C ASN A 495 -5.50 6.25 -3.04
N SER A 496 -4.97 7.04 -2.10
CA SER A 496 -5.63 8.15 -1.42
C SER A 496 -5.16 9.53 -1.92
N GLN A 497 -4.62 9.66 -3.14
CA GLN A 497 -4.26 10.96 -3.71
C GLN A 497 -5.51 11.79 -4.10
N PHE A 498 -6.22 12.34 -3.11
CA PHE A 498 -7.53 12.99 -3.31
C PHE A 498 -7.46 14.41 -3.92
N ASN A 499 -6.33 14.79 -4.54
CA ASN A 499 -6.16 16.01 -5.32
C ASN A 499 -6.22 15.81 -6.86
N VAL A 500 -6.77 14.69 -7.33
CA VAL A 500 -6.95 14.41 -8.76
C VAL A 500 -8.27 14.93 -9.33
N SER A 501 -8.30 15.25 -10.64
CA SER A 501 -9.51 15.58 -11.40
C SER A 501 -9.37 15.13 -12.86
N ILE A 502 -10.48 14.90 -13.56
CA ILE A 502 -10.50 14.30 -14.92
C ILE A 502 -9.54 15.00 -15.89
N ALA A 503 -9.62 16.33 -16.00
CA ALA A 503 -8.84 17.08 -16.99
C ALA A 503 -7.35 17.09 -16.66
N LEU A 504 -6.95 17.07 -15.38
CA LEU A 504 -5.54 17.07 -14.99
C LEU A 504 -4.91 15.70 -15.19
N THR A 505 -5.62 14.63 -14.85
CA THR A 505 -5.18 13.25 -15.04
C THR A 505 -5.10 12.89 -16.52
N ALA A 506 -6.10 13.29 -17.33
CA ALA A 506 -6.16 13.02 -18.76
C ALA A 506 -5.06 13.72 -19.60
N ILE A 507 -4.56 14.87 -19.16
CA ILE A 507 -3.50 15.61 -19.89
C ILE A 507 -2.08 15.27 -19.42
N ASP A 508 -1.93 14.44 -18.38
CA ASP A 508 -0.63 14.16 -17.74
C ASP A 508 0.01 12.84 -18.20
N TRP A 509 0.14 12.67 -19.52
CA TRP A 509 0.69 11.48 -20.19
C TRP A 509 2.10 11.07 -19.73
N PHE A 510 2.92 12.04 -19.33
CA PHE A 510 4.31 11.82 -18.92
C PHE A 510 4.52 12.10 -17.43
N ASN A 511 3.43 12.13 -16.64
CA ASN A 511 3.44 12.40 -15.21
C ASN A 511 4.19 13.70 -14.79
N LYS A 512 4.19 14.74 -15.64
CA LYS A 512 4.89 16.00 -15.34
C LYS A 512 4.17 16.82 -14.27
N ARG A 513 2.89 16.53 -14.01
CA ARG A 513 2.07 17.15 -12.97
C ARG A 513 1.92 16.26 -11.74
N TYR A 514 2.56 15.09 -11.71
CA TYR A 514 2.51 14.15 -10.60
C TYR A 514 1.07 13.74 -10.27
N MET A 515 0.28 13.53 -11.32
CA MET A 515 -1.08 12.98 -11.18
C MET A 515 -1.06 11.46 -11.01
N ASN A 516 0.04 10.79 -11.35
CA ASN A 516 0.26 9.35 -11.18
C ASN A 516 -0.78 8.47 -11.89
N THR A 517 -1.41 8.99 -12.95
CA THR A 517 -2.37 8.26 -13.79
C THR A 517 -1.91 8.12 -15.25
N PHE A 518 -0.77 8.71 -15.63
CA PHE A 518 -0.16 8.58 -16.97
C PHE A 518 -1.11 8.86 -18.15
N GLY A 519 -1.94 9.90 -18.04
CA GLY A 519 -2.92 10.26 -19.07
C GLY A 519 -4.26 9.54 -18.95
N TYR A 520 -4.40 8.62 -17.99
CA TYR A 520 -5.65 7.93 -17.74
C TYR A 520 -6.62 8.85 -16.95
N PRO A 521 -7.85 9.13 -17.45
CA PRO A 521 -8.78 10.03 -16.80
C PRO A 521 -9.36 9.41 -15.52
N VAL A 522 -9.03 10.02 -14.39
CA VAL A 522 -9.48 9.63 -13.06
C VAL A 522 -10.21 10.82 -12.42
N PRO A 523 -11.52 10.69 -12.13
CA PRO A 523 -12.30 11.78 -11.55
C PRO A 523 -12.00 11.99 -10.07
N GLU A 524 -11.86 10.90 -9.32
CA GLU A 524 -11.54 10.84 -7.91
C GLU A 524 -10.56 9.69 -7.68
N CYS A 525 -9.70 9.80 -6.68
CA CYS A 525 -8.77 8.71 -6.37
C CYS A 525 -9.51 7.45 -5.89
N TRP A 526 -8.84 6.32 -5.95
CA TRP A 526 -9.34 4.99 -5.62
C TRP A 526 -10.04 4.95 -4.25
N SER A 527 -9.37 5.43 -3.20
CA SER A 527 -9.89 5.42 -1.83
C SER A 527 -11.10 6.32 -1.65
N TRP A 528 -11.13 7.46 -2.35
CA TRP A 528 -12.31 8.33 -2.33
C TRP A 528 -13.47 7.71 -3.10
N TYR A 529 -13.23 7.18 -4.30
CA TYR A 529 -14.28 6.67 -5.17
C TYR A 529 -15.05 5.51 -4.51
N ILE A 530 -14.35 4.62 -3.79
CA ILE A 530 -14.99 3.50 -3.08
C ILE A 530 -15.78 3.95 -1.84
N VAL A 531 -15.37 5.03 -1.17
CA VAL A 531 -16.06 5.61 0.00
C VAL A 531 -17.31 6.39 -0.41
N LYS A 532 -17.27 7.17 -1.50
CA LYS A 532 -18.38 8.06 -1.88
C LYS A 532 -19.62 7.35 -2.46
N GLN A 533 -19.53 6.06 -2.76
CA GLN A 533 -20.61 5.31 -3.40
C GLN A 533 -21.92 5.41 -2.60
N PRO A 534 -23.05 5.87 -3.18
CA PRO A 534 -24.30 6.01 -2.41
C PRO A 534 -24.82 4.63 -1.95
N GLY A 535 -24.93 4.41 -0.64
CA GLY A 535 -25.50 3.19 -0.05
C GLY A 535 -24.65 1.91 -0.17
N THR A 536 -23.58 1.90 -0.97
CA THR A 536 -22.67 0.76 -1.19
C THR A 536 -21.21 1.16 -0.97
N GLY A 537 -20.26 0.27 -1.29
CA GLY A 537 -18.84 0.49 -1.19
C GLY A 537 -18.34 0.50 0.26
N ALA A 538 -17.35 1.34 0.53
CA ALA A 538 -16.76 1.49 1.85
C ALA A 538 -17.49 2.57 2.68
N ILE A 539 -17.41 2.47 4.00
CA ILE A 539 -17.79 3.56 4.93
C ILE A 539 -16.60 4.49 5.23
N ALA A 540 -15.39 3.93 5.14
CA ALA A 540 -14.14 4.66 5.27
C ALA A 540 -13.01 3.94 4.52
N SER A 541 -11.99 4.69 4.13
CA SER A 541 -10.77 4.15 3.55
C SER A 541 -9.53 4.80 4.16
N ILE A 542 -8.49 4.00 4.41
CA ILE A 542 -7.20 4.44 4.94
C ILE A 542 -6.10 4.02 3.95
N GLY A 543 -5.26 4.96 3.53
CA GLY A 543 -4.18 4.67 2.58
C GLY A 543 -3.33 5.87 2.21
N ASN A 544 -2.45 5.70 1.23
CA ASN A 544 -1.35 6.63 0.93
C ASN A 544 -1.76 7.75 -0.05
N THR A 545 -1.45 9.00 0.30
CA THR A 545 -1.60 10.16 -0.61
C THR A 545 -0.41 10.33 -1.57
N GLY A 546 0.74 9.73 -1.26
CA GLY A 546 1.97 9.72 -2.05
C GLY A 546 2.46 8.30 -2.39
N TYR A 547 3.74 8.16 -2.76
CA TYR A 547 4.39 6.85 -2.94
C TYR A 547 4.38 6.01 -1.65
N GLY A 548 3.59 4.93 -1.62
CA GLY A 548 3.62 3.93 -0.56
C GLY A 548 4.83 3.03 -0.74
N TYR A 549 5.80 3.10 0.17
CA TYR A 549 6.99 2.24 0.14
C TYR A 549 6.66 0.87 0.73
N GLY A 550 7.29 -0.17 0.20
CA GLY A 550 7.17 -1.54 0.68
C GLY A 550 8.54 -2.15 0.92
N ASN A 551 8.59 -3.14 1.80
CA ASN A 551 9.79 -3.94 2.02
C ASN A 551 9.75 -5.20 1.14
N LEU A 552 10.88 -5.47 0.50
CA LEU A 552 11.08 -6.64 -0.36
C LEU A 552 11.27 -7.91 0.47
N GLY A 553 10.68 -9.01 0.02
CA GLY A 553 10.99 -10.34 0.53
C GLY A 553 10.53 -10.61 1.97
N GLU A 554 11.33 -11.38 2.71
CA GLU A 554 10.97 -11.90 4.03
C GLU A 554 10.78 -10.80 5.11
N TRP A 555 11.24 -9.58 4.86
CA TRP A 555 11.16 -8.47 5.81
C TRP A 555 9.85 -7.67 5.72
N CYS A 556 8.96 -8.03 4.80
CA CYS A 556 7.72 -7.29 4.50
C CYS A 556 6.89 -6.93 5.75
N VAL A 557 6.77 -7.79 6.75
CA VAL A 557 5.95 -7.51 7.94
C VAL A 557 6.69 -6.84 9.10
N VAL A 558 8.04 -6.80 9.09
CA VAL A 558 8.85 -6.26 10.20
C VAL A 558 9.66 -5.01 9.84
N GLY A 559 9.99 -4.80 8.57
CA GLY A 559 10.89 -3.72 8.14
C GLY A 559 10.26 -2.32 8.08
N GLY A 560 8.99 -2.16 8.48
CA GLY A 560 8.27 -0.89 8.45
C GLY A 560 7.48 -0.63 7.17
N VAL A 561 7.29 0.66 6.90
CA VAL A 561 6.54 1.27 5.80
C VAL A 561 5.11 0.73 5.65
N ASP A 562 4.60 0.61 4.42
CA ASP A 562 3.19 0.36 4.13
C ASP A 562 2.68 -0.97 4.71
N ASN A 563 3.43 -2.07 4.55
CA ASN A 563 3.06 -3.38 5.09
C ASN A 563 2.94 -3.38 6.63
N TRP A 564 3.82 -2.66 7.32
CA TRP A 564 3.79 -2.62 8.79
C TRP A 564 2.64 -1.76 9.30
N ILE A 565 2.48 -0.52 8.80
CA ILE A 565 1.45 0.41 9.28
C ILE A 565 0.03 -0.10 8.99
N THR A 566 -0.17 -0.74 7.84
CA THR A 566 -1.48 -1.29 7.46
C THR A 566 -1.87 -2.51 8.30
N THR A 567 -0.92 -3.40 8.61
CA THR A 567 -1.18 -4.55 9.51
C THR A 567 -1.38 -4.12 10.96
N GLU A 568 -0.73 -3.03 11.38
CA GLU A 568 -0.85 -2.48 12.73
C GLU A 568 -2.27 -2.01 13.05
N PHE A 569 -3.01 -1.47 12.08
CA PHE A 569 -4.44 -1.16 12.24
C PHE A 569 -5.24 -2.36 12.77
N PHE A 570 -5.02 -3.53 12.19
CA PHE A 570 -5.74 -4.74 12.56
C PHE A 570 -5.29 -5.28 13.92
N ARG A 571 -4.00 -5.17 14.25
CA ARG A 571 -3.48 -5.51 15.59
C ARG A 571 -4.12 -4.64 16.67
N VAL A 572 -4.07 -3.32 16.52
CA VAL A 572 -4.63 -2.35 17.48
C VAL A 572 -6.12 -2.60 17.72
N TYR A 573 -6.87 -2.88 16.65
CA TYR A 573 -8.28 -3.24 16.76
C TYR A 573 -8.49 -4.57 17.50
N ALA A 574 -7.79 -5.63 17.06
CA ALA A 574 -8.04 -6.99 17.53
C ALA A 574 -7.60 -7.22 18.97
N GLU A 575 -6.49 -6.63 19.39
CA GLU A 575 -5.96 -6.74 20.75
C GLU A 575 -6.69 -5.85 21.76
N GLY A 576 -7.63 -5.02 21.30
CA GLY A 576 -8.41 -4.11 22.16
C GLY A 576 -7.55 -3.00 22.78
N GLU A 577 -6.44 -2.65 22.13
CA GLU A 577 -5.54 -1.59 22.58
C GLU A 577 -6.21 -0.21 22.52
N ALA A 578 -7.09 -0.04 21.52
CA ALA A 578 -7.95 1.12 21.36
C ALA A 578 -9.43 0.74 21.55
N LEU A 579 -10.25 1.73 21.95
CA LEU A 579 -11.71 1.59 21.86
C LEU A 579 -12.10 1.30 20.39
N PRO A 580 -13.17 0.52 20.14
CA PRO A 580 -13.63 0.18 18.78
C PRO A 580 -14.31 1.37 18.12
N VAL A 581 -13.56 2.45 17.93
CA VAL A 581 -13.92 3.68 17.24
C VAL A 581 -12.84 3.91 16.19
N LEU A 582 -13.27 4.15 14.94
CA LEU A 582 -12.36 4.10 13.79
C LEU A 582 -11.13 5.00 13.94
N GLY A 583 -11.33 6.24 14.39
CA GLY A 583 -10.25 7.20 14.60
C GLY A 583 -9.26 6.78 15.69
N ASN A 584 -9.73 6.09 16.74
CA ASN A 584 -8.87 5.58 17.82
C ASN A 584 -7.95 4.47 17.32
N VAL A 585 -8.50 3.53 16.56
CA VAL A 585 -7.70 2.43 15.97
C VAL A 585 -6.68 3.00 14.99
N TYR A 586 -7.12 3.90 14.11
CA TYR A 586 -6.26 4.55 13.12
C TYR A 586 -5.11 5.34 13.76
N ALA A 587 -5.39 6.24 14.71
CA ALA A 587 -4.35 7.02 15.38
C ALA A 587 -3.48 6.17 16.31
N GLY A 588 -4.03 5.10 16.88
CA GLY A 588 -3.27 4.10 17.62
C GLY A 588 -2.21 3.43 16.74
N ALA A 589 -2.58 3.01 15.52
CA ALA A 589 -1.63 2.44 14.57
C ALA A 589 -0.53 3.43 14.16
N VAL A 590 -0.88 4.70 13.91
CA VAL A 590 0.10 5.77 13.65
C VAL A 590 1.05 5.95 14.84
N SER A 591 0.51 6.08 16.05
CA SER A 591 1.31 6.31 17.27
C SER A 591 2.23 5.13 17.58
N ASN A 592 1.76 3.90 17.34
CA ASN A 592 2.56 2.69 17.50
C ASN A 592 3.66 2.60 16.47
N TYR A 593 3.40 2.99 15.23
CA TYR A 593 4.43 3.09 14.19
C TYR A 593 5.55 4.04 14.62
N ILE A 594 5.20 5.28 14.98
CA ILE A 594 6.16 6.31 15.40
C ILE A 594 6.99 5.80 16.58
N THR A 595 6.32 5.29 17.63
CA THR A 595 6.99 4.80 18.84
C THR A 595 7.90 3.61 18.53
N HIS A 596 7.43 2.64 17.73
CA HIS A 596 8.21 1.46 17.41
C HIS A 596 9.52 1.80 16.72
N PHE A 597 9.48 2.61 15.66
CA PHE A 597 10.68 2.91 14.88
C PHE A 597 11.60 3.93 15.55
N HIS A 598 11.13 4.71 16.52
CA HIS A 598 12.00 5.51 17.39
C HIS A 598 12.69 4.69 18.49
N GLU A 599 12.05 3.64 19.00
CA GLU A 599 12.57 2.87 20.16
C GLU A 599 13.28 1.57 19.76
N PHE A 600 12.92 0.98 18.63
CA PHE A 600 13.40 -0.32 18.19
C PHE A 600 14.22 -0.21 16.90
N VAL A 601 15.29 -1.01 16.86
CA VAL A 601 16.20 -1.12 15.72
C VAL A 601 16.36 -2.60 15.41
N LEU A 602 16.27 -2.95 14.13
CA LEU A 602 16.56 -4.28 13.61
C LEU A 602 17.77 -4.17 12.66
N PRO A 603 19.01 -4.38 13.15
CA PRO A 603 20.21 -4.19 12.34
C PRO A 603 20.14 -4.93 11.00
N ASP A 604 20.64 -4.30 9.94
CA ASP A 604 20.62 -4.79 8.56
C ASP A 604 19.24 -4.87 7.89
N VAL A 605 18.15 -4.60 8.62
CA VAL A 605 16.78 -4.55 8.09
C VAL A 605 16.20 -3.14 8.19
N HIS A 606 16.26 -2.55 9.39
CA HIS A 606 15.78 -1.21 9.67
C HIS A 606 16.58 -0.60 10.84
N GLU A 607 17.29 0.50 10.57
CA GLU A 607 18.24 1.13 11.51
C GLU A 607 17.57 2.13 12.48
N GLY A 608 16.26 2.01 12.69
CA GLY A 608 15.44 2.98 13.43
C GLY A 608 14.94 4.12 12.54
N TRP A 609 14.19 5.05 13.13
CA TRP A 609 13.42 6.08 12.43
C TRP A 609 14.18 6.77 11.28
N ASP A 610 13.67 6.58 10.07
CA ASP A 610 14.30 7.01 8.83
C ASP A 610 13.40 7.92 7.96
N PRO A 611 13.88 8.42 6.80
CA PRO A 611 13.06 9.24 5.91
C PRO A 611 11.81 8.54 5.38
N GLY A 612 11.85 7.23 5.16
CA GLY A 612 10.73 6.41 4.70
C GLY A 612 9.65 6.26 5.77
N ASP A 613 10.04 6.17 7.04
CA ASP A 613 9.12 6.16 8.18
C ASP A 613 8.35 7.48 8.31
N LEU A 614 9.07 8.60 8.25
CA LEU A 614 8.49 9.94 8.23
C LEU A 614 7.44 10.07 7.13
N LYS A 615 7.81 9.69 5.89
CA LYS A 615 6.90 9.71 4.75
C LYS A 615 5.66 8.84 4.99
N THR A 616 5.86 7.63 5.51
CA THR A 616 4.79 6.65 5.74
C THR A 616 3.71 7.23 6.65
N VAL A 617 4.12 7.85 7.76
CA VAL A 617 3.20 8.47 8.72
C VAL A 617 2.49 9.68 8.13
N GLU A 618 3.21 10.58 7.45
CA GLU A 618 2.63 11.82 6.91
C GLU A 618 1.61 11.58 5.79
N GLN A 619 1.77 10.52 4.99
CA GLN A 619 0.93 10.28 3.80
C GLN A 619 -0.27 9.38 4.04
N TRP A 620 -0.30 8.65 5.17
CA TRP A 620 -1.36 7.71 5.48
C TRP A 620 -2.56 8.48 6.02
N VAL A 621 -3.68 8.50 5.27
CA VAL A 621 -4.84 9.35 5.58
C VAL A 621 -6.12 8.55 5.76
N LEU A 622 -6.95 8.95 6.72
CA LEU A 622 -8.31 8.44 6.92
C LEU A 622 -9.34 9.27 6.14
N LEU A 623 -9.87 8.70 5.06
CA LEU A 623 -11.06 9.19 4.37
C LEU A 623 -12.32 8.55 4.97
N GLY A 624 -12.89 9.19 5.98
CA GLY A 624 -14.06 8.69 6.72
C GLY A 624 -14.36 9.53 7.97
N ASP A 625 -15.40 9.14 8.70
CA ASP A 625 -15.74 9.73 10.00
C ASP A 625 -14.86 9.10 11.11
N PRO A 626 -13.98 9.87 11.79
CA PRO A 626 -13.12 9.32 12.83
C PRO A 626 -13.88 8.91 14.09
N SER A 627 -15.12 9.40 14.28
CA SER A 627 -15.98 9.04 15.41
C SER A 627 -16.86 7.80 15.15
N LEU A 628 -16.70 7.15 14.00
CA LEU A 628 -17.49 6.00 13.58
C LEU A 628 -17.35 4.83 14.57
N GLN A 629 -18.48 4.35 15.10
CA GLN A 629 -18.53 3.25 16.07
C GLN A 629 -18.41 1.88 15.38
N LEU A 630 -17.37 1.12 15.69
CA LEU A 630 -17.15 -0.26 15.23
C LEU A 630 -17.76 -1.26 16.22
N LEU A 631 -17.99 -2.51 15.80
CA LEU A 631 -18.23 -3.59 16.77
C LEU A 631 -16.91 -3.93 17.48
N PRO A 632 -16.93 -4.45 18.72
CA PRO A 632 -15.72 -4.90 19.40
C PRO A 632 -15.13 -6.15 18.71
N PRO A 633 -13.83 -6.45 18.92
CA PRO A 633 -13.28 -7.76 18.58
C PRO A 633 -14.03 -8.82 19.41
N SER A 634 -14.73 -9.75 18.75
CA SER A 634 -15.54 -10.77 19.42
C SER A 634 -14.78 -12.06 19.70
#